data_AF-A0A6H5L2R4-F1
#
_entry.id   AF-A0A6H5L2R4-F1
#
_cell.length_a   1.000
_cell.length_b   1.000
_cell.length_c   1.000
_cell.angle_alpha   90.00
_cell.angle_beta   90.00
_cell.angle_gamma   90.00
#
_symmetry.space_group_name_H-M   'P 1'
#
loop_
_entity.id
_entity.type
_entity.pdbx_description
1 polymer ?
#
loop_
_entity_poly.entity_id
_entity_poly.type
_entity_poly.pdbx_seq_one_letter_code
_entity_poly.pdbx_strand_id
1 'polypeptide(L)'
;MPWPVKDREVVIRRSVRLDKRAKKMIASYQSTDHPARPITSATVRAIVHRTSWVLTSLGGSKTSIEFETRTDPKGSLPSAMIGFMQVKFPRETVAGFVSSARNVELHPAMTKW
;
A
#
# COMPACT_ATOMS: atom_id res chain seq x y z
N MET A 1 -0.09 3.28 17.01
CA MET A 1 -1.40 3.94 17.16
C MET A 1 -1.40 4.73 18.48
N PRO A 2 -2.13 5.85 18.62
CA PRO A 2 -2.16 6.58 19.89
C PRO A 2 -2.82 5.74 20.97
N TRP A 3 -2.19 5.66 22.15
CA TRP A 3 -2.78 4.99 23.31
C TRP A 3 -4.16 5.61 23.63
N PRO A 4 -5.19 4.82 24.00
CA PRO A 4 -5.20 3.39 24.30
C PRO A 4 -5.52 2.47 23.10
N VAL A 5 -5.42 2.98 21.87
CA VAL A 5 -5.79 2.23 20.68
C VAL A 5 -4.72 1.18 20.35
N LYS A 6 -5.07 -0.11 20.40
CA LYS A 6 -4.14 -1.21 20.03
C LYS A 6 -3.60 -1.05 18.61
N ASP A 7 -2.36 -1.46 18.40
CA ASP A 7 -1.76 -1.47 17.07
C ASP A 7 -2.45 -2.48 16.13
N ARG A 8 -2.40 -2.15 14.84
CA ARG A 8 -2.92 -3.01 13.77
C ARG A 8 -1.77 -3.67 13.04
N GLU A 9 -1.93 -4.95 12.77
CA GLU A 9 -1.07 -5.67 11.84
C GLU A 9 -1.88 -6.14 10.62
N VAL A 10 -1.19 -6.35 9.51
CA VAL A 10 -1.74 -6.94 8.30
C VAL A 10 -0.81 -8.05 7.81
N VAL A 11 -1.39 -9.17 7.40
CA VAL A 11 -0.70 -10.21 6.64
C VAL A 11 -1.27 -10.14 5.23
N ILE A 12 -0.42 -9.86 4.24
CA ILE A 12 -0.84 -9.56 2.88
C ILE A 12 -0.07 -10.38 1.85
N ARG A 13 -0.79 -10.84 0.83
CA ARG A 13 -0.19 -11.33 -0.40
C ARG A 13 -0.03 -10.16 -1.35
N ARG A 14 1.17 -10.01 -1.91
CA ARG A 14 1.46 -9.06 -2.99
C ARG A 14 1.54 -9.80 -4.32
N SER A 15 0.93 -9.23 -5.34
CA SER A 15 1.15 -9.61 -6.74
C SER A 15 1.59 -8.38 -7.51
N VAL A 16 2.55 -8.56 -8.43
CA VAL A 16 3.00 -7.49 -9.33
C VAL A 16 2.85 -7.96 -10.75
N ARG A 17 2.21 -7.13 -11.58
CA ARG A 17 2.10 -7.30 -13.02
C ARG A 17 2.74 -6.13 -13.72
N LEU A 18 3.33 -6.44 -14.85
CA LEU A 18 4.13 -5.53 -15.62
C LEU A 18 3.70 -5.61 -17.08
N ASP A 19 3.03 -4.57 -17.56
CA ASP A 19 2.60 -4.44 -18.94
C ASP A 19 3.56 -3.50 -19.68
N LYS A 20 4.50 -4.09 -20.41
CA LYS A 20 5.52 -3.36 -21.17
C LYS A 20 4.91 -2.56 -22.32
N ARG A 21 3.84 -3.08 -22.95
CA ARG A 21 3.18 -2.41 -24.09
C ARG A 21 2.47 -1.14 -23.62
N ALA A 22 1.75 -1.23 -22.51
CA ALA A 22 1.09 -0.08 -21.90
C ALA A 22 2.04 0.76 -21.01
N LYS A 23 3.33 0.40 -20.91
CA LYS A 23 4.32 0.98 -19.99
C LYS A 23 3.77 1.17 -18.57
N LYS A 24 3.09 0.14 -18.07
CA LYS A 24 2.31 0.16 -16.82
C LYS A 24 2.76 -0.95 -15.88
N MET A 25 2.93 -0.61 -14.61
CA MET A 25 3.14 -1.57 -13.51
C MET A 25 1.94 -1.53 -12.57
N ILE A 26 1.43 -2.71 -12.19
CA ILE A 26 0.31 -2.85 -11.27
C ILE A 26 0.78 -3.72 -10.11
N ALA A 27 0.78 -3.18 -8.89
CA ALA A 27 1.00 -3.95 -7.68
C ALA A 27 -0.30 -4.04 -6.89
N SER A 28 -0.79 -5.26 -6.67
CA SER A 28 -2.03 -5.53 -5.94
C SER A 28 -1.75 -6.27 -4.64
N TYR A 29 -2.42 -5.85 -3.58
CA TYR A 29 -2.28 -6.38 -2.24
C TYR A 29 -3.64 -6.75 -1.68
N GLN A 30 -3.70 -7.89 -1.01
CA GLN A 30 -4.91 -8.38 -0.34
C GLN A 30 -4.49 -9.19 0.88
N SER A 31 -5.29 -9.13 1.94
CA SER A 31 -5.07 -9.93 3.14
C SER A 31 -5.08 -11.43 2.82
N THR A 32 -4.19 -12.14 3.48
CA THR A 32 -4.06 -13.59 3.40
C THR A 32 -3.67 -14.12 4.78
N ASP A 33 -3.89 -15.40 5.02
CA ASP A 33 -3.41 -16.06 6.22
C ASP A 33 -2.05 -16.72 5.96
N HIS A 34 -1.20 -16.77 6.98
CA HIS A 34 0.10 -17.42 6.89
C HIS A 34 0.44 -18.07 8.24
N PRO A 35 0.84 -19.37 8.28
CA PRO A 35 1.05 -20.10 9.54
C PRO A 35 2.17 -19.49 10.40
N ALA A 36 3.16 -18.84 9.80
CA ALA A 36 4.21 -18.13 10.54
C ALA A 36 3.74 -16.82 11.22
N ARG A 37 2.51 -16.37 10.95
CA ARG A 37 1.91 -15.15 11.53
C ARG A 37 0.45 -15.41 11.95
N PRO A 38 0.21 -16.31 12.91
CA PRO A 38 -1.12 -16.58 13.41
C PRO A 38 -1.71 -15.35 14.11
N ILE A 39 -3.03 -15.30 14.24
CA ILE A 39 -3.71 -14.21 14.95
C ILE A 39 -3.40 -14.33 16.45
N THR A 40 -3.06 -13.21 17.09
CA THR A 40 -2.81 -13.14 18.53
C THR A 40 -3.64 -12.00 19.16
N SER A 41 -3.75 -11.96 20.50
CA SER A 41 -4.47 -10.92 21.22
C SER A 41 -3.68 -9.61 21.43
N ALA A 42 -2.38 -9.62 21.09
CA ALA A 42 -1.47 -8.49 21.25
C ALA A 42 -1.80 -7.33 20.30
N THR A 43 -2.24 -7.64 19.09
CA THR A 43 -2.55 -6.68 18.02
C THR A 43 -3.91 -6.97 17.41
N VAL A 44 -4.52 -5.96 16.78
CA VAL A 44 -5.73 -6.15 15.97
C VAL A 44 -5.33 -6.51 14.55
N ARG A 45 -5.74 -7.68 14.03
CA ARG A 45 -5.53 -8.05 12.62
C ARG A 45 -6.49 -7.26 11.74
N ALA A 46 -5.99 -6.30 10.99
CA ALA A 46 -6.75 -5.57 9.99
C ALA A 46 -6.89 -6.40 8.70
N ILE A 47 -7.96 -6.15 7.94
CA ILE A 47 -8.23 -6.82 6.65
C ILE A 47 -8.04 -5.80 5.53
N VAL A 48 -7.05 -6.05 4.67
CA VAL A 48 -6.90 -5.36 3.39
C VAL A 48 -7.76 -6.11 2.38
N HIS A 49 -8.93 -5.58 2.05
CA HIS A 49 -9.78 -6.16 1.01
C HIS A 49 -9.12 -5.98 -0.36
N ARG A 50 -8.56 -4.80 -0.61
CA ARG A 50 -7.83 -4.47 -1.83
C ARG A 50 -6.97 -3.24 -1.59
N THR A 51 -5.71 -3.31 -1.99
CA THR A 51 -4.88 -2.13 -2.22
C THR A 51 -4.23 -2.29 -3.59
N SER A 52 -4.22 -1.25 -4.40
CA SER A 52 -3.53 -1.27 -5.69
C SER A 52 -2.72 -0.02 -5.92
N TRP A 53 -1.51 -0.23 -6.44
CA TRP A 53 -0.69 0.79 -7.06
C TRP A 53 -0.67 0.55 -8.55
N VAL A 54 -1.09 1.54 -9.33
CA VAL A 54 -0.94 1.55 -10.78
C VAL A 54 0.01 2.68 -11.14
N LEU A 55 1.19 2.32 -11.65
CA LEU A 55 2.20 3.25 -12.11
C LEU A 55 2.22 3.19 -13.63
N THR A 56 1.90 4.30 -14.29
CA THR A 56 1.89 4.40 -15.76
C THR A 56 2.92 5.43 -16.20
N SER A 57 3.87 5.03 -17.05
CA SER A 57 4.81 5.99 -17.64
C SER A 57 4.05 6.98 -18.52
N LEU A 58 4.32 8.27 -18.34
CA LEU A 58 3.78 9.34 -19.19
C LEU A 58 4.81 9.82 -20.23
N GLY A 59 5.94 9.10 -20.36
CA GLY A 59 7.10 9.53 -21.14
C GLY A 59 8.01 10.50 -20.36
N GLY A 60 9.26 10.61 -20.83
CA GLY A 60 10.31 11.37 -20.13
C GLY A 60 10.52 10.86 -18.70
N SER A 61 10.64 11.79 -17.74
CA SER A 61 10.81 11.51 -16.31
C SER A 61 9.50 11.61 -15.51
N LYS A 62 8.35 11.41 -16.16
CA LYS A 62 7.02 11.57 -15.54
C LYS A 62 6.30 10.23 -15.43
N THR A 63 5.57 10.04 -14.32
CA THR A 63 4.78 8.84 -14.05
C THR A 63 3.45 9.24 -13.43
N SER A 64 2.36 8.70 -13.97
CA SER A 64 1.04 8.75 -13.31
C SER A 64 1.00 7.69 -12.22
N ILE A 65 0.49 8.07 -11.05
CA ILE A 65 0.36 7.20 -9.88
C ILE A 65 -1.11 7.17 -9.50
N GLU A 66 -1.73 6.00 -9.60
CA GLU A 66 -3.05 5.74 -9.03
C GLU A 66 -2.88 4.81 -7.82
N PHE A 67 -3.33 5.29 -6.65
CA PHE A 67 -3.31 4.53 -5.41
C PHE A 67 -4.73 4.38 -4.89
N GLU A 68 -5.17 3.12 -4.75
CA GLU A 68 -6.47 2.77 -4.17
C GLU A 68 -6.24 1.87 -2.98
N THR A 69 -6.98 2.09 -1.88
CA THR A 69 -6.95 1.20 -0.72
C THR A 69 -8.32 1.08 -0.09
N ARG A 70 -8.72 -0.17 0.19
CA ARG A 70 -9.90 -0.55 0.96
C ARG A 70 -9.46 -1.48 2.07
N THR A 71 -9.35 -0.91 3.26
CA THR A 71 -8.88 -1.60 4.46
C THR A 71 -9.93 -1.49 5.55
N ASP A 72 -10.31 -2.63 6.13
CA ASP A 72 -11.07 -2.72 7.35
C ASP A 72 -10.08 -2.81 8.53
N PRO A 73 -9.89 -1.74 9.32
CA PRO A 73 -8.96 -1.74 10.44
C PRO A 73 -9.38 -2.61 11.62
N LYS A 74 -10.65 -3.10 11.62
CA LYS A 74 -11.31 -3.85 12.68
C LYS A 74 -11.32 -3.14 14.05
N GLY A 75 -12.22 -3.64 14.91
CA GLY A 75 -12.41 -3.17 16.27
C GLY A 75 -12.97 -1.74 16.34
N SER A 76 -13.10 -1.23 17.56
CA SER A 76 -13.60 0.11 17.81
C SER A 76 -12.49 1.14 17.59
N LEU A 77 -12.72 2.10 16.70
CA LEU A 77 -11.81 3.20 16.43
C LEU A 77 -12.49 4.54 16.75
N PRO A 78 -11.77 5.52 17.33
CA PRO A 78 -12.25 6.88 17.44
C PRO A 78 -12.52 7.47 16.04
N SER A 79 -13.54 8.31 15.92
CA SER A 79 -13.92 8.97 14.66
C SER A 79 -12.76 9.74 14.00
N ALA A 80 -11.93 10.41 14.80
CA ALA A 80 -10.73 11.11 14.32
C ALA A 80 -9.73 10.17 13.60
N MET A 81 -9.62 8.92 14.06
CA MET A 81 -8.75 7.92 13.41
C MET A 81 -9.32 7.47 12.06
N ILE A 82 -10.64 7.37 11.94
CA ILE A 82 -11.31 7.05 10.67
C ILE A 82 -10.99 8.12 9.62
N GLY A 83 -11.10 9.40 9.99
CA GLY A 83 -10.74 10.51 9.10
C GLY A 83 -9.27 10.52 8.68
N PHE A 84 -8.35 10.22 9.60
CA PHE A 84 -6.94 10.04 9.28
C PHE A 84 -6.71 8.95 8.22
N MET A 85 -7.33 7.77 8.42
CA MET A 85 -7.17 6.63 7.53
C MET A 85 -7.74 6.87 6.13
N GLN A 86 -8.83 7.62 6.01
CA GLN A 86 -9.49 7.85 4.72
C GLN A 86 -8.84 8.97 3.90
N VAL A 87 -8.37 10.05 4.54
CA VAL A 87 -7.91 11.25 3.82
C VAL A 87 -6.40 11.39 3.87
N LYS A 88 -5.83 11.33 5.07
CA LYS A 88 -4.42 11.69 5.29
C LYS A 88 -3.48 10.55 4.90
N PHE A 89 -3.80 9.32 5.31
CA PHE A 89 -2.98 8.15 5.05
C PHE A 89 -2.68 7.92 3.55
N PRO A 90 -3.67 7.92 2.63
CA PRO A 90 -3.37 7.71 1.20
C PRO A 90 -2.47 8.80 0.63
N ARG A 91 -2.73 10.06 0.98
CA ARG A 91 -1.94 11.20 0.50
C ARG A 91 -0.50 11.13 0.99
N GLU A 92 -0.29 10.88 2.28
CA GLU A 92 1.05 10.78 2.87
C GLU A 92 1.82 9.58 2.32
N THR A 93 1.13 8.47 2.07
CA THR A 93 1.73 7.27 1.47
C THR A 93 2.26 7.56 0.07
N VAL A 94 1.46 8.22 -0.79
CA VAL A 94 1.90 8.59 -2.15
C VAL A 94 3.04 9.61 -2.09
N ALA A 95 2.97 10.62 -1.22
CA ALA A 95 4.04 11.61 -1.07
C ALA A 95 5.35 10.98 -0.60
N GLY A 96 5.30 10.08 0.40
CA GLY A 96 6.46 9.33 0.89
C GLY A 96 7.05 8.40 -0.17
N PHE A 97 6.19 7.74 -0.97
CA PHE A 97 6.62 6.93 -2.10
C PHE A 97 7.40 7.77 -3.13
N VAL A 98 6.86 8.93 -3.54
CA VAL A 98 7.53 9.84 -4.48
C VAL A 98 8.86 10.36 -3.91
N SER A 99 8.90 10.70 -2.62
CA SER A 99 10.14 11.14 -1.97
C SER A 99 11.20 10.03 -1.98
N SER A 100 10.81 8.81 -1.66
CA SER A 100 11.71 7.64 -1.64
C SER A 100 12.24 7.29 -3.03
N ALA A 101 11.39 7.42 -4.06
CA ALA A 101 11.73 7.13 -5.44
C ALA A 101 12.82 8.06 -6.02
N ARG A 102 13.14 9.18 -5.36
CA ARG A 102 14.24 10.08 -5.77
C ARG A 102 15.62 9.55 -5.41
N ASN A 103 15.71 8.61 -4.47
CA ASN A 103 16.96 8.11 -3.90
C ASN A 103 17.16 6.62 -4.13
N VAL A 104 16.60 6.07 -5.22
CA VAL A 104 16.71 4.64 -5.55
C VAL A 104 17.46 4.44 -6.85
N GLU A 105 18.30 3.41 -6.87
CA GLU A 105 18.88 2.92 -8.10
C GLU A 105 17.81 2.25 -8.97
N LEU A 106 17.87 2.47 -10.28
CA LEU A 106 16.95 1.83 -11.21
C LEU A 106 17.16 0.32 -11.18
N HIS A 107 16.08 -0.41 -10.91
CA HIS A 107 16.12 -1.87 -11.00
C HIS A 107 16.55 -2.29 -12.42
N PRO A 108 17.45 -3.27 -12.59
CA PRO A 108 17.99 -3.64 -13.92
C PRO A 108 16.91 -3.96 -14.96
N ALA A 109 15.81 -4.60 -14.54
CA ALA A 109 14.67 -4.91 -15.41
C ALA A 109 13.92 -3.67 -15.96
N MET A 110 14.15 -2.48 -15.39
CA MET A 110 13.52 -1.21 -15.75
C MET A 110 14.45 -0.29 -16.57
N THR A 111 15.67 -0.73 -16.90
CA THR A 111 16.66 0.10 -17.62
C THR A 111 16.38 0.26 -19.13
N LYS A 112 15.52 -0.59 -19.70
CA LYS A 112 15.16 -0.61 -21.14
C LYS A 112 13.65 -0.42 -21.37
N TRP A 113 13.05 0.53 -20.65
CA TRP A 113 11.60 0.75 -20.55
C TRP A 113 11.01 1.71 -21.60
#